data_AF-A0A178K7V8-F1
#
_entry.id   AF-A0A178K7V8-F1
#
_cell.length_a   1.000
_cell.length_b   1.000
_cell.length_c   1.000
_cell.angle_alpha   90.00
_cell.angle_beta   90.00
_cell.angle_gamma   90.00
#
_symmetry.space_group_name_H-M   'P 1'
#
loop_
_entity.id
_entity.type
_entity.pdbx_description
1 polymer ?
#
loop_
_entity_poly.entity_id
_entity_poly.type
_entity_poly.pdbx_seq_one_letter_code
_entity_poly.pdbx_strand_id
1 'polypeptide(L)'
;MDSSDHDGIKRDISVTVTDIFDSFEEENNRLPTMEEFRTIFSHKAEQYIGPMDELSVEGIHHTTDKHQLREQKLWRAVNELESEQRCLRSESDYS
;
A
#
# COMPACT_ATOMS: atom_id res chain seq x y z
N MET A 1 19.65 -9.14 -4.26
CA MET A 1 18.82 -9.47 -3.07
C MET A 1 18.00 -8.23 -2.74
N ASP A 2 16.93 -7.98 -3.49
CA ASP A 2 15.98 -6.87 -3.21
C ASP A 2 14.52 -7.38 -3.17
N SER A 3 14.31 -8.63 -3.63
CA SER A 3 13.01 -9.31 -3.70
C SER A 3 12.42 -9.67 -2.34
N SER A 4 13.26 -9.95 -1.33
CA SER A 4 12.78 -10.31 0.03
C SER A 4 12.18 -9.13 0.79
N ASP A 5 12.62 -7.91 0.49
CA ASP A 5 12.08 -6.68 1.08
C ASP A 5 10.71 -6.36 0.49
N HIS A 6 10.58 -6.45 -0.85
CA HIS A 6 9.29 -6.25 -1.54
C HIS A 6 8.24 -7.31 -1.19
N ASP A 7 8.60 -8.60 -1.15
CA ASP A 7 7.67 -9.68 -0.77
C ASP A 7 7.22 -9.56 0.70
N GLY A 8 8.15 -9.16 1.59
CA GLY A 8 7.85 -8.89 2.99
C GLY A 8 6.86 -7.74 3.14
N ILE A 9 7.13 -6.60 2.49
CA ILE A 9 6.24 -5.44 2.48
C ILE A 9 4.89 -5.85 1.91
N LYS A 10 4.86 -6.45 0.71
CA LYS A 10 3.64 -6.88 0.03
C LYS A 10 2.80 -7.80 0.92
N ARG A 11 3.40 -8.77 1.62
CA ARG A 11 2.68 -9.66 2.54
C ARG A 11 2.09 -8.91 3.73
N ASP A 12 2.85 -7.98 4.30
CA ASP A 12 2.43 -7.17 5.44
C ASP A 12 1.25 -6.26 5.06
N ILE A 13 1.33 -5.60 3.91
CA ILE A 13 0.26 -4.74 3.40
C ILE A 13 -0.90 -5.53 2.79
N SER A 14 -0.70 -6.77 2.32
CA SER A 14 -1.75 -7.59 1.70
C SER A 14 -2.91 -7.81 2.65
N VAL A 15 -2.63 -8.01 3.94
CA VAL A 15 -3.66 -8.14 4.97
C VAL A 15 -4.44 -6.84 5.08
N THR A 16 -3.74 -5.70 5.19
CA THR A 16 -4.34 -4.36 5.27
C THR A 16 -5.16 -4.02 4.02
N VAL A 17 -4.67 -4.32 2.83
CA VAL A 17 -5.40 -4.08 1.58
C VAL A 17 -6.67 -4.92 1.54
N THR A 18 -6.58 -6.20 1.89
CA THR A 18 -7.76 -7.09 1.93
C THR A 18 -8.78 -6.58 2.94
N ASP A 19 -8.34 -6.21 4.15
CA ASP A 19 -9.18 -5.66 5.21
C ASP A 19 -9.89 -4.36 4.80
N ILE A 20 -9.20 -3.45 4.10
CA ILE A 20 -9.81 -2.23 3.56
C ILE A 20 -10.91 -2.58 2.55
N PHE A 21 -10.64 -3.50 1.64
CA PHE A 21 -11.63 -3.93 0.65
C PHE A 21 -12.83 -4.61 1.30
N ASP A 22 -12.59 -5.49 2.27
CA ASP A 22 -13.63 -6.24 2.97
C ASP A 22 -14.52 -5.32 3.82
N SER A 23 -13.90 -4.45 4.63
CA SER A 23 -14.62 -3.45 5.42
C SER A 23 -15.42 -2.50 4.53
N PHE A 24 -14.81 -2.00 3.45
CA PHE A 24 -15.48 -1.06 2.55
C PHE A 24 -16.65 -1.72 1.80
N GLU A 25 -16.49 -2.98 1.39
CA GLU A 25 -17.58 -3.74 0.76
C GLU A 25 -18.69 -4.07 1.75
N GLU A 26 -18.38 -4.44 2.99
CA GLU A 26 -19.38 -4.67 4.04
C GLU A 26 -20.19 -3.40 4.33
N GLU A 27 -19.52 -2.25 4.40
CA GLU A 27 -20.15 -0.95 4.71
C GLU A 27 -20.93 -0.35 3.54
N ASN A 28 -20.42 -0.47 2.30
CA ASN A 28 -20.96 0.23 1.13
C ASN A 28 -21.59 -0.69 0.09
N ASN A 29 -21.51 -2.01 0.26
CA ASN A 29 -21.96 -3.03 -0.70
C ASN A 29 -21.34 -2.84 -2.10
N ARG A 30 -20.11 -2.30 -2.15
CA ARG A 30 -19.36 -2.02 -3.37
C ARG A 30 -17.86 -2.02 -3.07
N LEU A 31 -17.05 -2.23 -4.11
CA LEU A 31 -15.61 -2.09 -4.01
C LEU A 31 -15.19 -0.61 -3.94
N PRO A 32 -14.12 -0.28 -3.20
CA PRO A 32 -13.58 1.06 -3.19
C PRO A 32 -13.07 1.47 -4.57
N THR A 33 -13.21 2.76 -4.89
CA THR A 33 -12.54 3.36 -6.05
C THR A 33 -11.03 3.46 -5.78
N MET A 34 -10.20 3.61 -6.82
CA MET A 34 -8.76 3.81 -6.64
C MET A 34 -8.45 5.02 -5.74
N GLU A 35 -9.22 6.09 -5.84
CA GLU A 35 -9.05 7.30 -5.03
C GLU A 35 -9.44 7.08 -3.57
N GLU A 36 -10.55 6.38 -3.31
CA GLU A 36 -10.98 6.03 -1.96
C GLU A 36 -9.99 5.08 -1.29
N PHE A 37 -9.60 4.02 -1.99
CA PHE A 37 -8.60 3.08 -1.51
C PHE A 37 -7.26 3.77 -1.23
N ARG A 38 -6.78 4.62 -2.14
CA ARG A 38 -5.55 5.40 -1.91
C ARG A 38 -5.65 6.29 -0.69
N THR A 39 -6.79 6.96 -0.49
CA THR A 39 -7.01 7.81 0.68
C THR A 39 -6.96 7.00 1.97
N ILE A 40 -7.70 5.89 2.04
CA ILE A 40 -7.75 5.01 3.21
C ILE A 40 -6.36 4.41 3.49
N PHE A 41 -5.69 3.91 2.44
CA PHE A 41 -4.37 3.33 2.56
C PHE A 41 -3.32 4.38 2.93
N SER A 42 -3.41 5.62 2.44
CA SER A 42 -2.47 6.69 2.78
C SER A 42 -2.37 6.92 4.30
N HIS A 43 -3.48 6.83 5.03
CA HIS A 43 -3.49 6.90 6.49
C HIS A 43 -2.76 5.73 7.18
N LYS A 44 -2.65 4.59 6.50
CA LYS A 44 -1.90 3.41 6.98
C LYS A 44 -0.47 3.43 6.46
N ALA A 45 -0.22 4.02 5.29
CA ALA A 45 1.06 4.09 4.60
C ALA A 45 2.13 4.77 5.47
N GLU A 46 1.76 5.79 6.24
CA GLU A 46 2.66 6.45 7.19
C GLU A 46 3.30 5.46 8.19
N GLN A 47 2.59 4.40 8.58
CA GLN A 47 3.10 3.37 9.49
C GLN A 47 4.13 2.46 8.81
N TYR A 48 4.05 2.29 7.48
CA TYR A 48 4.95 1.46 6.68
C TYR A 48 6.17 2.22 6.16
N ILE A 49 5.99 3.49 5.80
CA ILE A 49 7.06 4.37 5.34
C ILE A 49 7.97 4.75 6.52
N GLY A 50 7.38 4.85 7.72
CA GLY A 50 8.05 5.26 8.95
C GLY A 50 8.06 6.78 9.11
N PRO A 51 8.39 7.30 10.31
CA PRO A 51 8.52 8.73 10.50
C PRO A 51 9.60 9.27 9.54
N MET A 52 9.29 10.36 8.85
CA MET A 52 10.30 11.15 8.16
C MET A 52 11.30 11.54 9.23
N ASP A 53 12.53 11.04 9.15
CA ASP A 53 13.56 11.34 10.12
C ASP A 53 13.86 12.85 10.03
N GLU A 54 13.21 13.65 10.88
CA GLU A 54 13.40 15.10 10.98
C GLU A 54 14.77 15.46 11.58
N LEU A 55 15.65 14.46 11.79
CA LEU A 55 16.98 14.59 12.34
C LEU A 55 18.04 14.49 11.23
N SER A 56 18.20 15.54 10.44
CA SER A 56 19.44 15.73 9.69
C SER A 56 19.77 17.21 9.50
N VAL A 57 20.26 17.79 10.60
CA VAL A 57 21.38 18.72 10.55
C VAL A 57 22.51 17.97 9.80
N GLU A 58 22.90 18.47 8.62
CA GLU A 58 24.02 17.98 7.78
C GLU A 58 23.76 16.69 6.94
N GLY A 59 22.95 16.75 5.87
CA GLY A 59 22.95 15.66 4.85
C GLY A 59 21.74 15.51 3.92
N ILE A 60 21.04 16.61 3.60
CA ILE A 60 19.67 16.70 3.04
C ILE A 60 19.38 15.84 1.79
N HIS A 61 20.39 15.41 1.02
CA HIS A 61 20.18 14.71 -0.26
C HIS A 61 20.05 13.18 -0.16
N HIS A 62 20.61 12.53 0.88
CA HIS A 62 20.66 11.06 0.95
C HIS A 62 19.51 10.41 1.74
N THR A 63 18.89 11.13 2.67
CA THR A 63 17.79 10.63 3.49
C THR A 63 16.45 10.72 2.76
N THR A 64 16.22 11.82 2.04
CA THR A 64 15.04 12.04 1.19
C THR A 64 14.90 10.97 0.09
N ASP A 65 16.03 10.59 -0.53
CA ASP A 65 16.06 9.59 -1.61
C ASP A 65 15.66 8.20 -1.10
N LYS A 66 16.09 7.83 0.11
CA LYS A 66 15.71 6.57 0.76
C LYS A 66 14.24 6.52 1.15
N HIS A 67 13.68 7.64 1.62
CA HIS A 67 12.27 7.74 1.95
C HIS A 67 11.41 7.61 0.69
N GLN A 68 11.75 8.35 -0.36
CA GLN A 68 11.07 8.24 -1.66
C GLN A 68 11.17 6.82 -2.23
N LEU A 69 12.33 6.16 -2.13
CA LEU A 69 12.48 4.79 -2.62
C LEU A 69 11.57 3.80 -1.87
N ARG A 70 11.44 3.94 -0.55
CA ARG A 70 10.53 3.10 0.26
C ARG A 70 9.07 3.36 -0.07
N GLU A 71 8.69 4.63 -0.14
CA GLU A 71 7.36 5.04 -0.55
C GLU A 71 7.02 4.49 -1.95
N GLN A 72 7.95 4.57 -2.90
CA GLN A 72 7.74 4.06 -4.26
C GLN A 72 7.57 2.53 -4.29
N LYS A 73 8.37 1.80 -3.50
CA LYS A 73 8.22 0.34 -3.34
C LYS A 73 6.88 -0.02 -2.71
N LEU A 74 6.48 0.69 -1.66
CA LEU A 74 5.20 0.51 -0.98
C LEU A 74 4.05 0.73 -1.95
N TRP A 75 4.00 1.88 -2.62
CA TRP A 75 2.93 2.19 -3.58
C TRP A 75 2.88 1.22 -4.75
N ARG A 76 4.04 0.68 -5.18
CA ARG A 76 4.08 -0.38 -6.18
C ARG A 76 3.39 -1.65 -5.69
N ALA A 77 3.74 -2.12 -4.49
CA ALA A 77 3.13 -3.29 -3.89
C ALA A 77 1.61 -3.10 -3.64
N VAL A 78 1.23 -1.90 -3.19
CA VAL A 78 -0.17 -1.50 -3.00
C VAL A 78 -0.96 -1.56 -4.29
N ASN A 79 -0.41 -1.02 -5.39
CA ASN A 79 -1.07 -1.02 -6.69
C ASN A 79 -1.20 -2.44 -7.26
N GLU A 80 -0.20 -3.30 -7.05
CA GLU A 80 -0.29 -4.71 -7.41
C GLU A 80 -1.42 -5.40 -6.64
N LEU A 81 -1.47 -5.25 -5.31
CA LEU A 81 -2.49 -5.87 -4.47
C LEU A 81 -3.90 -5.35 -4.73
N GLU A 82 -4.05 -4.05 -4.97
CA GLU A 82 -5.33 -3.44 -5.36
C GLU A 82 -5.84 -4.05 -6.66
N SER A 83 -4.96 -4.20 -7.65
CA SER A 83 -5.30 -4.84 -8.92
C SER A 83 -5.64 -6.32 -8.74
N GLU A 84 -4.90 -7.04 -7.89
CA GLU A 84 -5.18 -8.44 -7.54
C GLU A 84 -6.56 -8.58 -6.86
N GLN A 85 -6.88 -7.74 -5.87
CA GLN A 85 -8.19 -7.75 -5.20
C GLN A 85 -9.34 -7.45 -6.17
N ARG A 86 -9.17 -6.44 -7.05
CA ARG A 86 -10.15 -6.14 -8.10
C ARG A 86 -10.34 -7.30 -9.06
N CYS A 87 -9.25 -7.91 -9.53
CA CYS A 87 -9.33 -9.05 -10.44
C CYS A 87 -10.02 -10.24 -9.77
N LEU A 88 -9.63 -10.61 -8.55
CA LEU A 88 -10.23 -11.73 -7.81
C LEU A 88 -11.75 -11.55 -7.64
N ARG A 89 -12.17 -10.35 -7.24
CA ARG A 89 -13.60 -10.04 -7.02
C ARG A 89 -14.38 -9.83 -8.33
N SER A 90 -13.72 -9.43 -9.43
CA SER A 90 -14.36 -9.34 -10.75
C SER A 90 -14.47 -10.70 -11.45
N GLU A 91 -13.52 -11.60 -11.22
CA GLU A 91 -13.52 -12.96 -11.80
C GLU A 91 -14.52 -13.89 -11.10
N SER A 92 -14.88 -13.57 -9.85
CA SER A 92 -15.91 -14.27 -9.08
C SER A 92 -17.34 -14.10 -9.63
N ASP A 93 -17.57 -13.21 -10.61
CA ASP A 93 -18.88 -13.00 -11.26
C ASP A 93 -19.18 -14.03 -12.38
N TYR A 94 -18.23 -14.93 -12.70
CA TYR A 94 -18.39 -16.02 -13.66
C TYR A 94 -18.29 -17.41 -13.00
N SER A 95 -19.33 -17.84 -12.26
CA SER A 95 -19.59 -19.26 -11.96
C SER A 95 -21.06 -19.55 -11.73
#